data_AF-A0A316ICH9-F1
#
_entry.id   AF-A0A316ICH9-F1
#
_cell.length_a   1.000
_cell.length_b   1.000
_cell.length_c   1.000
_cell.angle_alpha   90.00
_cell.angle_beta   90.00
_cell.angle_gamma   90.00
#
_symmetry.space_group_name_H-M   'P 1'
#
loop_
_entity.id
_entity.type
_entity.pdbx_description
1 polymer ?
#
loop_
_entity_poly.entity_id
_entity_poly.type
_entity_poly.pdbx_seq_one_letter_code
_entity_poly.pdbx_strand_id
1 'polypeptide(L)'
;MYGGFWDSWRGREIRWRERWLRTRLLQIEGEPEQKGRRGGRKRSATTQHRLIDQLAERRWRAFTGPVALDIDFHVGASQPPAIHRLAKYLLDVLGPALPGVDRRRRHVLYRDDRQVKLLYVRIWRSRTASDKANGRTMINARPLRDVVEDMNLLRDVRDCGNCSYLSTDGDDGPFRTIETPEIDPESAFDVDLAASPEQAEEWAELNDWLKDHDRAGIQEAILLSAEAHLASVLCAAPHWIEGACAEAKNDFREALSGGFYDELVRIGSEYRRMLLSEPIAFPLPGLPGASGESGVFKAEVLQALELLLRRRPFFDPLLVPLKVSFLVVPPKQGKDLDNVALTLLPLLHEVLQPNLESWLMRRARRSHEGLSEVEGASRGQQSMSDRSVVAYEVIELKRGAGDPPEGHLCLALGSGSEFGSIWVRVADYVERFMRDL
;
A
#
# COMPACT_ATOMS: atom_id res chain seq x y z
N MET A 1 -24.96 18.98 -24.77
CA MET A 1 -24.08 20.04 -24.23
C MET A 1 -22.70 19.80 -24.83
N TYR A 2 -22.23 20.63 -25.75
CA TYR A 2 -20.99 20.37 -26.50
C TYR A 2 -19.78 20.58 -25.58
N GLY A 3 -19.07 19.49 -25.24
CA GLY A 3 -17.82 19.56 -24.47
C GLY A 3 -16.80 20.39 -25.24
N GLY A 4 -16.10 21.28 -24.54
CA GLY A 4 -15.02 22.07 -25.15
C GLY A 4 -13.83 21.19 -25.52
N PHE A 5 -12.83 21.76 -26.20
CA PHE A 5 -11.58 21.04 -26.50
C PHE A 5 -10.98 20.33 -25.28
N TRP A 6 -11.07 20.95 -24.09
CA TRP A 6 -10.55 20.40 -22.85
C TRP A 6 -11.32 19.19 -22.32
N ASP A 7 -12.54 18.95 -22.78
CA ASP A 7 -13.35 17.78 -22.46
C ASP A 7 -13.13 16.62 -23.43
N SER A 8 -12.53 16.90 -24.60
CA SER A 8 -12.12 15.88 -25.57
C SER A 8 -10.97 15.01 -25.03
N TRP A 9 -10.79 13.81 -25.61
CA TRP A 9 -9.69 12.91 -25.26
C TRP A 9 -8.32 13.56 -25.43
N ARG A 10 -8.11 14.35 -26.49
CA ARG A 10 -6.87 15.09 -26.70
C ARG A 10 -6.61 16.14 -25.62
N GLY A 11 -7.66 16.86 -25.21
CA GLY A 11 -7.56 17.82 -24.10
C GLY A 11 -7.25 17.14 -22.77
N ARG A 12 -7.86 15.98 -22.50
CA ARG A 12 -7.61 15.14 -21.32
C ARG A 12 -6.18 14.58 -21.30
N GLU A 13 -5.67 14.13 -22.45
CA GLU A 13 -4.30 13.63 -22.60
C GLU A 13 -3.27 14.73 -22.29
N ILE A 14 -3.47 15.96 -22.80
CA ILE A 14 -2.59 17.10 -22.48
C ILE A 14 -2.60 17.37 -20.98
N ARG A 15 -3.78 17.43 -20.34
CA ARG A 15 -3.90 17.61 -18.89
C ARG A 15 -3.21 16.48 -18.11
N TRP A 16 -3.33 15.24 -18.58
CA TRP A 16 -2.64 14.09 -17.98
C TRP A 16 -1.12 14.23 -18.08
N ARG A 17 -0.57 14.58 -19.25
CA ARG A 17 0.87 14.82 -19.42
C ARG A 17 1.38 15.92 -18.47
N GLU A 18 0.61 16.99 -18.31
CA GLU A 18 0.96 18.05 -17.36
C GLU A 18 0.97 17.57 -15.90
N ARG A 19 0.06 16.66 -15.51
CA ARG A 19 0.08 16.01 -14.19
C ARG A 19 1.31 15.15 -14.02
N TRP A 20 1.64 14.33 -15.02
CA TRP A 20 2.82 13.47 -15.01
C TRP A 20 4.12 14.27 -14.82
N LEU A 21 4.25 15.43 -15.48
CA LEU A 21 5.41 16.33 -15.32
C LEU A 21 5.53 16.95 -13.91
N ARG A 22 4.47 16.94 -13.10
CA ARG A 22 4.48 17.42 -11.70
C ARG A 22 4.84 16.34 -10.69
N THR A 23 4.94 15.08 -11.13
CA THR A 23 5.41 13.95 -10.32
C THR A 23 6.88 14.12 -9.99
N ARG A 24 7.24 13.90 -8.72
CA ARG A 24 8.61 14.01 -8.23
C ARG A 24 9.15 12.64 -7.89
N LEU A 25 10.01 12.14 -8.77
CA LEU A 25 10.76 10.91 -8.56
C LEU A 25 12.12 11.26 -7.97
N LEU A 26 12.37 10.87 -6.71
CA LEU A 26 13.61 11.09 -5.99
C LEU A 26 14.21 9.75 -5.58
N GLN A 27 15.54 9.72 -5.48
CA GLN A 27 16.28 8.53 -5.12
C GLN A 27 17.35 8.83 -4.06
N ILE A 28 17.52 7.91 -3.12
CA ILE A 28 18.60 7.96 -2.13
C ILE A 28 19.41 6.68 -2.29
N GLU A 29 20.67 6.83 -2.69
CA GLU A 29 21.64 5.73 -2.73
C GLU A 29 22.11 5.34 -1.33
N GLY A 30 22.26 4.04 -1.11
CA GLY A 30 22.73 3.45 0.13
C GLY A 30 21.63 2.73 0.91
N GLU A 31 22.06 1.88 1.83
CA GLU A 31 21.16 1.06 2.65
C GLU A 31 20.15 1.94 3.41
N PRO A 32 18.84 1.64 3.33
CA PRO A 32 17.81 2.32 4.12
C PRO A 32 18.11 2.26 5.62
N GLU A 33 18.30 3.43 6.22
CA GLU A 33 18.64 3.54 7.65
C GLU A 33 17.42 3.92 8.51
N GLN A 34 17.53 3.64 9.82
CA GLN A 34 16.64 4.18 10.85
C GLN A 34 17.35 5.27 11.67
N LYS A 35 16.56 6.10 12.38
CA LYS A 35 17.07 7.16 13.26
C LYS A 35 17.99 6.58 14.35
N GLY A 36 19.31 6.75 14.19
CA GLY A 36 20.32 6.32 15.16
C GLY A 36 20.60 7.37 16.24
N ARG A 37 20.98 6.92 17.46
CA ARG A 37 21.31 7.80 18.61
C ARG A 37 22.56 8.67 18.39
N ARG A 38 23.50 8.28 17.52
CA ARG A 38 24.72 9.04 17.18
C ARG A 38 24.80 9.34 15.68
N GLY A 39 25.11 10.60 15.34
CA GLY A 39 25.34 11.05 13.96
C GLY A 39 24.09 11.25 13.09
N GLY A 40 22.89 10.96 13.59
CA GLY A 40 21.64 11.04 12.83
C GLY A 40 21.42 12.41 12.18
N ARG A 41 21.65 13.50 12.92
CA ARG A 41 21.48 14.87 12.38
C ARG A 41 22.40 15.20 11.21
N LYS A 42 23.67 14.76 11.25
CA LYS A 42 24.63 14.97 10.16
C LYS A 42 24.21 14.16 8.93
N ARG A 43 23.82 12.90 9.13
CA ARG A 43 23.35 12.03 8.03
C ARG A 43 22.07 12.56 7.41
N SER A 44 21.06 12.90 8.20
CA SER A 44 19.83 13.53 7.72
C SER A 44 20.15 14.80 6.93
N ALA A 45 21.07 15.65 7.40
CA ALA A 45 21.49 16.84 6.66
C ALA A 45 22.14 16.50 5.31
N THR A 46 23.00 15.47 5.24
CA THR A 46 23.58 14.98 3.98
C THR A 46 22.52 14.43 3.03
N THR A 47 21.56 13.65 3.53
CA THR A 47 20.44 13.14 2.73
C THR A 47 19.57 14.28 2.22
N GLN A 48 19.25 15.27 3.06
CA GLN A 48 18.47 16.44 2.66
C GLN A 48 19.18 17.27 1.59
N HIS A 49 20.51 17.45 1.66
CA HIS A 49 21.28 18.10 0.58
C HIS A 49 21.08 17.38 -0.75
N ARG A 50 21.32 16.05 -0.78
CA ARG A 50 21.17 15.26 -2.02
C ARG A 50 19.76 15.33 -2.61
N LEU A 51 18.74 15.32 -1.77
CA LEU A 51 17.35 15.47 -2.21
C LEU A 51 17.05 16.88 -2.73
N ILE A 52 17.58 17.91 -2.07
CA ILE A 52 17.45 19.31 -2.51
C ILE A 52 18.16 19.51 -3.85
N ASP A 53 19.33 18.91 -4.06
CA ASP A 53 20.07 18.98 -5.31
C ASP A 53 19.25 18.36 -6.46
N GLN A 54 18.72 17.14 -6.28
CA GLN A 54 17.81 16.51 -7.25
C GLN A 54 16.58 17.37 -7.58
N LEU A 55 15.98 17.98 -6.56
CA LEU A 55 14.85 18.90 -6.75
C LEU A 55 15.27 20.17 -7.50
N ALA A 56 16.46 20.70 -7.22
CA ALA A 56 16.97 21.92 -7.85
C ALA A 56 17.33 21.69 -9.33
N GLU A 57 17.96 20.57 -9.66
CA GLU A 57 18.29 20.15 -11.03
C GLU A 57 17.05 20.13 -11.92
N ARG A 58 15.92 19.62 -11.39
CA ARG A 58 14.63 19.55 -12.10
C ARG A 58 13.76 20.79 -11.90
N ARG A 59 14.29 21.84 -11.25
CA ARG A 59 13.60 23.10 -10.91
C ARG A 59 12.29 22.89 -10.12
N TRP A 60 12.20 21.80 -9.40
CA TRP A 60 11.06 21.48 -8.54
C TRP A 60 11.18 22.20 -7.19
N ARG A 61 10.13 22.88 -6.77
CA ARG A 61 9.99 23.50 -5.43
C ARG A 61 9.31 22.54 -4.48
N ALA A 62 9.37 22.75 -3.16
CA ALA A 62 8.56 21.95 -2.21
C ALA A 62 7.05 22.04 -2.51
N PHE A 63 6.28 21.02 -2.13
CA PHE A 63 4.82 21.02 -2.26
C PHE A 63 4.19 21.98 -1.25
N THR A 64 3.16 22.69 -1.68
CA THR A 64 2.42 23.66 -0.85
C THR A 64 1.06 23.15 -0.37
N GLY A 65 0.54 22.09 -0.99
CA GLY A 65 -0.75 21.48 -0.65
C GLY A 65 -0.61 20.00 -0.32
N PRO A 66 -1.74 19.27 -0.21
CA PRO A 66 -1.75 17.84 0.07
C PRO A 66 -0.96 17.00 -0.95
N VAL A 67 -0.33 15.93 -0.47
CA VAL A 67 0.62 15.09 -1.20
C VAL A 67 0.23 13.62 -1.07
N ALA A 68 0.35 12.89 -2.18
CA ALA A 68 0.43 11.43 -2.19
C ALA A 68 1.90 11.03 -2.29
N LEU A 69 2.32 10.08 -1.44
CA LEU A 69 3.71 9.69 -1.27
C LEU A 69 3.85 8.16 -1.29
N ASP A 70 4.65 7.67 -2.22
CA ASP A 70 5.04 6.28 -2.35
C ASP A 70 6.53 6.15 -2.03
N ILE A 71 6.88 5.20 -1.18
CA ILE A 71 8.25 4.96 -0.73
C ILE A 71 8.57 3.47 -0.91
N ASP A 72 9.59 3.17 -1.72
CA ASP A 72 10.12 1.82 -1.86
C ASP A 72 11.52 1.75 -1.26
N PHE A 73 11.67 0.93 -0.21
CA PHE A 73 12.96 0.64 0.42
C PHE A 73 13.54 -0.64 -0.16
N HIS A 74 14.63 -0.56 -0.90
CA HIS A 74 15.43 -1.71 -1.30
C HIS A 74 16.56 -1.91 -0.29
N VAL A 75 16.52 -3.03 0.42
CA VAL A 75 17.46 -3.37 1.49
C VAL A 75 18.32 -4.56 1.08
N GLY A 76 19.64 -4.42 1.27
CA GLY A 76 20.61 -5.50 1.15
C GLY A 76 20.94 -6.16 2.48
N ALA A 77 20.60 -5.52 3.61
CA ALA A 77 20.87 -6.06 4.94
C ALA A 77 20.06 -7.33 5.22
N SER A 78 20.68 -8.31 5.88
CA SER A 78 20.01 -9.55 6.31
C SER A 78 18.92 -9.30 7.35
N GLN A 79 19.07 -8.27 8.18
CA GLN A 79 18.11 -7.88 9.23
C GLN A 79 17.79 -6.39 9.13
N PRO A 80 16.96 -5.97 8.16
CA PRO A 80 16.65 -4.56 7.99
C PRO A 80 15.76 -4.06 9.14
N PRO A 81 15.83 -2.74 9.46
CA PRO A 81 14.88 -2.13 10.38
C PRO A 81 13.43 -2.37 9.96
N ALA A 82 12.49 -2.30 10.92
CA ALA A 82 11.08 -2.43 10.61
C ALA A 82 10.60 -1.34 9.65
N ILE A 83 9.76 -1.71 8.67
CA ILE A 83 9.31 -0.83 7.59
C ILE A 83 8.73 0.50 8.10
N HIS A 84 7.98 0.47 9.21
CA HIS A 84 7.43 1.68 9.84
C HIS A 84 8.51 2.59 10.46
N ARG A 85 9.63 2.05 10.93
CA ARG A 85 10.76 2.85 11.46
C ARG A 85 11.55 3.52 10.34
N LEU A 86 11.74 2.81 9.22
CA LEU A 86 12.34 3.37 8.01
C LEU A 86 11.47 4.52 7.49
N ALA A 87 10.17 4.28 7.35
CA ALA A 87 9.20 5.29 6.92
C ALA A 87 9.22 6.53 7.81
N LYS A 88 9.09 6.37 9.13
CA LYS A 88 9.11 7.50 10.07
C LYS A 88 10.37 8.34 9.91
N TYR A 89 11.53 7.68 9.84
CA TYR A 89 12.80 8.38 9.66
C TYR A 89 12.85 9.14 8.33
N LEU A 90 12.34 8.54 7.25
CA LEU A 90 12.33 9.21 5.95
C LEU A 90 11.36 10.40 5.93
N LEU A 91 10.17 10.27 6.52
CA LEU A 91 9.21 11.37 6.64
C LEU A 91 9.82 12.56 7.41
N ASP A 92 10.52 12.31 8.52
CA ASP A 92 11.30 13.33 9.25
C ASP A 92 12.31 14.04 8.31
N VAL A 93 12.96 13.29 7.42
CA VAL A 93 13.96 13.81 6.47
C VAL A 93 13.32 14.63 5.33
N LEU A 94 12.12 14.25 4.87
CA LEU A 94 11.43 14.89 3.74
C LEU A 94 10.68 16.18 4.09
N GLY A 95 10.45 16.43 5.38
CA GLY A 95 9.74 17.62 5.87
C GLY A 95 10.62 18.88 5.99
N PRO A 96 10.64 19.55 7.16
CA PRO A 96 11.45 20.75 7.39
C PRO A 96 12.95 20.55 7.12
N ALA A 97 13.57 21.51 6.44
CA ALA A 97 15.00 21.49 6.18
C ALA A 97 15.77 21.77 7.48
N LEU A 98 16.81 20.97 7.75
CA LEU A 98 17.67 21.16 8.91
C LEU A 98 18.47 22.46 8.77
N PRO A 99 18.75 23.17 9.88
CA PRO A 99 19.57 24.37 9.85
C PRO A 99 20.93 24.12 9.19
N GLY A 100 21.27 24.94 8.20
CA GLY A 100 22.55 24.87 7.49
C GLY A 100 22.56 23.96 6.25
N VAL A 101 21.45 23.29 5.91
CA VAL A 101 21.35 22.48 4.68
C VAL A 101 21.19 23.36 3.44
N ASP A 102 20.25 24.30 3.46
CA ASP A 102 20.11 25.30 2.42
C ASP A 102 19.55 26.58 3.07
N ARG A 103 20.24 27.70 2.88
CA ARG A 103 19.80 28.99 3.47
C ARG A 103 18.53 29.54 2.79
N ARG A 104 18.21 29.09 1.58
CA ARG A 104 17.07 29.57 0.77
C ARG A 104 15.85 28.67 0.90
N ARG A 105 16.02 27.36 1.11
CA ARG A 105 14.92 26.41 1.30
C ARG A 105 14.66 26.11 2.77
N ARG A 106 13.43 26.36 3.22
CA ARG A 106 12.96 26.01 4.58
C ARG A 106 12.45 24.57 4.70
N HIS A 107 12.21 23.92 3.57
CA HIS A 107 11.55 22.61 3.48
C HIS A 107 12.16 21.81 2.31
N VAL A 108 12.18 20.48 2.44
CA VAL A 108 12.73 19.59 1.41
C VAL A 108 11.66 19.27 0.37
N LEU A 109 10.72 18.39 0.71
CA LEU A 109 9.67 17.93 -0.19
C LEU A 109 8.31 18.58 0.12
N TYR A 110 7.96 18.71 1.39
CA TYR A 110 6.75 19.35 1.91
C TYR A 110 7.06 20.10 3.21
N ARG A 111 6.15 20.96 3.67
CA ARG A 111 6.37 21.79 4.87
C ARG A 111 6.26 21.00 6.15
N ASP A 112 5.26 20.14 6.19
CA ASP A 112 4.86 19.34 7.35
C ASP A 112 4.33 17.98 6.88
N ASP A 113 4.52 16.94 7.70
CA ASP A 113 4.11 15.57 7.40
C ASP A 113 2.58 15.43 7.25
N ARG A 114 1.82 16.31 7.90
CA ARG A 114 0.37 16.48 7.75
C ARG A 114 -0.10 16.80 6.34
N GLN A 115 0.81 17.20 5.45
CA GLN A 115 0.49 17.34 4.03
C GLN A 115 0.37 15.98 3.33
N VAL A 116 0.96 14.91 3.86
CA VAL A 116 0.82 13.56 3.30
C VAL A 116 -0.56 13.03 3.65
N LYS A 117 -1.39 12.77 2.64
CA LYS A 117 -2.77 12.26 2.79
C LYS A 117 -2.95 10.84 2.28
N LEU A 118 -2.06 10.44 1.38
CA LEU A 118 -1.92 9.09 0.87
C LEU A 118 -0.45 8.71 1.05
N LEU A 119 -0.19 7.69 1.86
CA LEU A 119 1.15 7.17 2.12
C LEU A 119 1.17 5.70 1.73
N TYR A 120 2.11 5.31 0.89
CA TYR A 120 2.42 3.91 0.60
C TYR A 120 3.89 3.68 0.90
N VAL A 121 4.17 2.58 1.59
CA VAL A 121 5.54 2.19 1.91
C VAL A 121 5.71 0.72 1.67
N ARG A 122 6.78 0.36 0.97
CA ARG A 122 7.18 -1.02 0.73
C ARG A 122 8.62 -1.27 1.12
N ILE A 123 8.91 -2.51 1.51
CA ILE A 123 10.27 -3.01 1.67
C ILE A 123 10.54 -4.18 0.72
N TRP A 124 11.60 -4.02 -0.07
CA TRP A 124 12.16 -4.97 -1.01
C TRP A 124 13.42 -5.57 -0.42
N ARG A 125 13.44 -6.88 -0.20
CA ARG A 125 14.66 -7.59 0.18
C ARG A 125 15.26 -8.25 -1.05
N SER A 126 16.53 -7.94 -1.30
CA SER A 126 17.26 -8.58 -2.39
C SER A 126 17.39 -10.09 -2.13
N ARG A 127 17.10 -10.90 -3.16
CA ARG A 127 17.16 -12.37 -3.11
C ARG A 127 18.49 -12.94 -3.59
N THR A 128 19.34 -12.15 -4.25
CA THR A 128 20.58 -12.63 -4.89
C THR A 128 21.82 -11.89 -4.39
N ALA A 129 22.99 -12.55 -4.42
CA ALA A 129 24.24 -11.98 -3.88
C ALA A 129 24.74 -10.73 -4.65
N SER A 130 24.44 -10.62 -5.95
CA SER A 130 24.77 -9.45 -6.79
C SER A 130 24.01 -8.18 -6.40
N ASP A 131 22.90 -8.37 -5.69
CA ASP A 131 21.81 -7.42 -5.52
C ASP A 131 21.78 -6.94 -4.03
N LYS A 132 22.56 -7.62 -3.17
CA LYS A 132 22.99 -7.17 -1.83
C LYS A 132 23.92 -5.94 -1.85
N ALA A 133 24.50 -5.62 -2.99
CA ALA A 133 25.64 -4.69 -3.05
C ALA A 133 25.27 -3.22 -2.82
N ASN A 134 24.02 -2.79 -3.08
CA ASN A 134 23.61 -1.39 -2.89
C ASN A 134 22.12 -1.29 -2.54
N GLY A 135 21.81 -1.08 -1.25
CA GLY A 135 20.47 -0.64 -0.87
C GLY A 135 20.15 0.72 -1.49
N ARG A 136 18.86 1.01 -1.67
CA ARG A 136 18.37 2.29 -2.18
C ARG A 136 16.99 2.61 -1.64
N THR A 137 16.64 3.88 -1.58
CA THR A 137 15.26 4.33 -1.33
C THR A 137 14.75 5.07 -2.55
N MET A 138 13.61 4.64 -3.08
CA MET A 138 12.89 5.35 -4.14
C MET A 138 11.69 6.07 -3.54
N ILE A 139 11.44 7.28 -4.03
CA ILE A 139 10.38 8.15 -3.53
C ILE A 139 9.63 8.69 -4.74
N ASN A 140 8.35 8.39 -4.83
CA ASN A 140 7.45 8.95 -5.82
C ASN A 140 6.43 9.84 -5.09
N ALA A 141 6.49 11.15 -5.35
CA ALA A 141 5.63 12.12 -4.68
C ALA A 141 4.84 12.94 -5.69
N ARG A 142 3.52 13.04 -5.46
CA ARG A 142 2.57 13.69 -6.37
C ARG A 142 1.66 14.66 -5.63
N PRO A 143 1.24 15.79 -6.24
CA PRO A 143 0.13 16.58 -5.70
C PRO A 143 -1.11 15.69 -5.58
N LEU A 144 -1.80 15.72 -4.43
CA LEU A 144 -2.99 14.89 -4.24
C LEU A 144 -4.08 15.17 -5.29
N ARG A 145 -4.25 16.44 -5.67
CA ARG A 145 -5.21 16.82 -6.72
C ARG A 145 -4.96 16.10 -8.05
N ASP A 146 -3.70 15.78 -8.37
CA ASP A 146 -3.35 15.14 -9.62
C ASP A 146 -3.70 13.64 -9.54
N VAL A 147 -3.50 13.02 -8.38
CA VAL A 147 -3.94 11.65 -8.08
C VAL A 147 -5.46 11.50 -8.14
N VAL A 148 -6.19 12.44 -7.54
CA VAL A 148 -7.66 12.45 -7.57
C VAL A 148 -8.17 12.61 -9.00
N GLU A 149 -7.51 13.43 -9.82
CA GLU A 149 -7.87 13.59 -11.22
C GLU A 149 -7.59 12.32 -12.04
N ASP A 150 -6.53 11.57 -11.74
CA ASP A 150 -6.29 10.26 -12.37
C ASP A 150 -7.37 9.23 -11.97
N MET A 151 -7.84 9.24 -10.71
CA MET A 151 -8.98 8.41 -10.28
C MET A 151 -10.28 8.78 -11.00
N ASN A 152 -10.57 10.07 -11.15
CA ASN A 152 -11.73 10.55 -11.92
C ASN A 152 -11.62 10.15 -13.39
N LEU A 153 -10.44 10.31 -13.98
CA LEU A 153 -10.19 9.96 -15.37
C LEU A 153 -10.35 8.47 -15.62
N LEU A 154 -9.88 7.61 -14.71
CA LEU A 154 -10.08 6.17 -14.80
C LEU A 154 -11.56 5.80 -14.82
N ARG A 155 -12.40 6.45 -14.00
CA ARG A 155 -13.86 6.25 -14.04
C ARG A 155 -14.42 6.58 -15.42
N ASP A 156 -14.04 7.73 -15.98
CA ASP A 156 -14.50 8.15 -17.30
C ASP A 156 -14.03 7.20 -18.42
N VAL A 157 -12.81 6.64 -18.31
CA VAL A 157 -12.29 5.60 -19.22
C VAL A 157 -13.11 4.31 -19.11
N ARG A 158 -13.57 3.96 -17.91
CA ARG A 158 -14.41 2.78 -17.68
C ARG A 158 -15.80 2.95 -18.28
N ASP A 159 -16.37 4.14 -18.14
CA ASP A 159 -17.73 4.45 -18.58
C ASP A 159 -17.84 4.64 -20.10
N CYS A 160 -16.73 4.89 -20.81
CA CYS A 160 -16.78 5.22 -22.23
C CYS A 160 -17.09 4.05 -23.17
N GLY A 161 -17.31 2.82 -22.66
CA GLY A 161 -17.94 1.67 -23.35
C GLY A 161 -17.25 1.11 -24.61
N ASN A 162 -16.29 1.85 -25.18
CA ASN A 162 -15.55 1.52 -26.40
C ASN A 162 -14.16 0.94 -26.10
N CYS A 163 -13.90 0.59 -24.85
CA CYS A 163 -12.59 0.17 -24.39
C CYS A 163 -12.49 -1.36 -24.48
N SER A 164 -11.97 -1.87 -25.61
CA SER A 164 -11.52 -3.27 -25.75
C SER A 164 -10.43 -3.66 -24.73
N TYR A 165 -9.92 -2.68 -23.98
CA TYR A 165 -8.99 -2.81 -22.86
C TYR A 165 -9.59 -3.37 -21.58
N LEU A 166 -10.92 -3.36 -21.43
CA LEU A 166 -11.62 -3.92 -20.26
C LEU A 166 -12.00 -5.40 -20.44
N SER A 167 -11.78 -5.97 -21.63
CA SER A 167 -12.31 -7.29 -22.02
C SER A 167 -11.23 -8.32 -22.38
N THR A 168 -9.95 -8.06 -22.10
CA THR A 168 -8.91 -9.08 -22.26
C THR A 168 -8.60 -9.70 -20.91
N ASP A 169 -8.77 -11.02 -20.84
CA ASP A 169 -8.22 -11.87 -19.78
C ASP A 169 -6.76 -11.46 -19.52
N GLY A 170 -6.49 -10.88 -18.35
CA GLY A 170 -5.18 -10.30 -18.00
C GLY A 170 -5.15 -8.81 -17.67
N ASP A 171 -6.28 -8.19 -17.27
CA ASP A 171 -6.31 -6.79 -16.84
C ASP A 171 -5.38 -6.55 -15.61
N ASP A 172 -4.18 -6.03 -15.86
CA ASP A 172 -3.23 -5.54 -14.83
C ASP A 172 -3.66 -4.18 -14.24
N GLY A 173 -4.94 -3.84 -14.31
CA GLY A 173 -5.52 -2.63 -13.76
C GLY A 173 -5.69 -2.65 -12.25
N PRO A 174 -6.03 -1.51 -11.63
CA PRO A 174 -6.20 -1.40 -10.18
C PRO A 174 -7.40 -2.21 -9.64
N PHE A 175 -8.27 -2.72 -10.52
CA PHE A 175 -9.45 -3.51 -10.17
C PHE A 175 -9.27 -5.01 -10.45
N ARG A 176 -8.05 -5.43 -10.79
CA ARG A 176 -7.74 -6.83 -11.09
C ARG A 176 -8.15 -7.73 -9.94
N THR A 177 -8.96 -8.73 -10.27
CA THR A 177 -9.21 -9.90 -9.42
C THR A 177 -8.64 -11.13 -10.11
N ILE A 178 -8.17 -12.11 -9.35
CA ILE A 178 -7.81 -13.42 -9.88
C ILE A 178 -8.97 -14.37 -9.58
N GLU A 179 -9.31 -15.22 -10.54
CA GLU A 179 -10.25 -16.31 -10.28
C GLU A 179 -9.72 -17.17 -9.14
N THR A 180 -10.60 -17.53 -8.21
CA THR A 180 -10.20 -18.40 -7.11
C THR A 180 -9.86 -19.77 -7.69
N PRO A 181 -8.65 -20.32 -7.44
CA PRO A 181 -8.29 -21.62 -7.97
C PRO A 181 -9.32 -22.68 -7.59
N GLU A 182 -9.71 -23.53 -8.54
CA GLU A 182 -10.45 -24.75 -8.23
C GLU A 182 -9.49 -25.70 -7.49
N ILE A 183 -9.85 -26.08 -6.27
CA ILE A 183 -9.09 -27.04 -5.48
C ILE A 183 -9.74 -28.41 -5.64
N ASP A 184 -8.94 -29.39 -6.05
CA ASP A 184 -9.30 -30.79 -5.91
C ASP A 184 -9.12 -31.20 -4.44
N PRO A 185 -10.18 -31.60 -3.71
CA PRO A 185 -10.06 -32.01 -2.32
C PRO A 185 -9.30 -33.35 -2.15
N GLU A 186 -9.07 -34.10 -3.23
CA GLU A 186 -8.35 -35.37 -3.17
C GLU A 186 -6.83 -35.18 -3.15
N SER A 187 -6.13 -36.05 -2.42
CA SER A 187 -4.68 -36.08 -2.43
C SER A 187 -4.18 -36.46 -3.82
N ALA A 188 -3.30 -35.64 -4.41
CA ALA A 188 -2.74 -35.91 -5.73
C ALA A 188 -1.93 -37.22 -5.79
N PHE A 189 -1.35 -37.64 -4.66
CA PHE A 189 -0.61 -38.90 -4.55
C PHE A 189 -1.24 -39.80 -3.49
N ASP A 190 -1.60 -41.02 -3.86
CA ASP A 190 -2.12 -42.03 -2.93
C ASP A 190 -0.96 -42.74 -2.21
N VAL A 191 -0.70 -42.34 -0.96
CA VAL A 191 0.41 -42.85 -0.14
C VAL A 191 0.36 -44.37 0.05
N ASP A 192 -0.83 -44.98 0.00
CA ASP A 192 -1.01 -46.43 0.16
C ASP A 192 -0.53 -47.22 -1.07
N LEU A 193 -0.35 -46.56 -2.21
CA LEU A 193 0.18 -47.15 -3.44
C LEU A 193 1.70 -47.00 -3.59
N ALA A 194 2.38 -46.43 -2.60
CA ALA A 194 3.83 -46.25 -2.63
C ALA A 194 4.57 -47.60 -2.58
N ALA A 195 5.63 -47.72 -3.38
CA ALA A 195 6.44 -48.94 -3.50
C ALA A 195 7.40 -49.15 -2.31
N SER A 196 7.65 -48.11 -1.51
CA SER A 196 8.51 -48.16 -0.32
C SER A 196 8.07 -47.17 0.76
N PRO A 197 8.48 -47.35 2.04
CA PRO A 197 8.22 -46.38 3.09
C PRO A 197 8.80 -44.98 2.81
N GLU A 198 9.97 -44.92 2.17
CA GLU A 198 10.63 -43.67 1.79
C GLU A 198 9.81 -42.92 0.72
N GLN A 199 9.26 -43.65 -0.24
CA GLN A 199 8.38 -43.08 -1.26
C GLN A 199 7.03 -42.64 -0.66
N ALA A 200 6.50 -43.39 0.30
CA ALA A 200 5.29 -43.02 1.02
C ALA A 200 5.47 -41.70 1.77
N GLU A 201 6.60 -41.52 2.45
CA GLU A 201 6.97 -40.27 3.12
C GLU A 201 7.10 -39.10 2.12
N GLU A 202 7.79 -39.32 1.00
CA GLU A 202 7.91 -38.32 -0.07
C GLU A 202 6.52 -37.91 -0.61
N TRP A 203 5.64 -38.86 -0.89
CA TRP A 203 4.29 -38.57 -1.39
C TRP A 203 3.43 -37.81 -0.37
N ALA A 204 3.55 -38.14 0.92
CA ALA A 204 2.87 -37.40 1.98
C ALA A 204 3.36 -35.94 2.04
N GLU A 205 4.67 -35.71 1.93
CA GLU A 205 5.24 -34.37 1.87
C GLU A 205 4.79 -33.58 0.63
N LEU A 206 4.70 -34.22 -0.55
CA LEU A 206 4.19 -33.58 -1.76
C LEU A 206 2.73 -33.18 -1.62
N ASN A 207 1.89 -34.06 -1.04
CA ASN A 207 0.49 -33.74 -0.77
C ASN A 207 0.35 -32.55 0.18
N ASP A 208 1.15 -32.48 1.25
CA ASP A 208 1.15 -31.33 2.16
C ASP A 208 1.62 -30.05 1.46
N TRP A 209 2.63 -30.14 0.59
CA TRP A 209 3.11 -29.01 -0.20
C TRP A 209 2.04 -28.49 -1.16
N LEU A 210 1.32 -29.38 -1.85
CA LEU A 210 0.22 -29.01 -2.75
C LEU A 210 -0.90 -28.32 -1.99
N LYS A 211 -1.30 -28.85 -0.83
CA LYS A 211 -2.29 -28.21 0.05
C LYS A 211 -1.88 -26.81 0.47
N ASP A 212 -0.61 -26.62 0.89
CA ASP A 212 -0.09 -25.29 1.24
C ASP A 212 -0.05 -24.35 0.02
N HIS A 213 0.32 -24.86 -1.15
CA HIS A 213 0.35 -24.11 -2.41
C HIS A 213 -1.04 -23.63 -2.84
N ASP A 214 -2.02 -24.53 -2.86
CA ASP A 214 -3.41 -24.22 -3.23
C ASP A 214 -4.02 -23.24 -2.24
N ARG A 215 -3.76 -23.46 -0.95
CA ARG A 215 -4.17 -22.53 0.11
C ARG A 215 -3.57 -21.14 -0.10
N ALA A 216 -2.28 -21.05 -0.42
CA ALA A 216 -1.62 -19.78 -0.73
C ALA A 216 -2.27 -19.11 -1.96
N GLY A 217 -2.60 -19.87 -3.00
CA GLY A 217 -3.29 -19.37 -4.19
C GLY A 217 -4.67 -18.77 -3.89
N ILE A 218 -5.47 -19.43 -3.06
CA ILE A 218 -6.75 -18.86 -2.60
C ILE A 218 -6.53 -17.63 -1.70
N GLN A 219 -5.54 -17.65 -0.80
CA GLN A 219 -5.26 -16.51 0.08
C GLN A 219 -4.93 -15.27 -0.76
N GLU A 220 -4.07 -15.44 -1.76
CA GLU A 220 -3.71 -14.43 -2.75
C GLU A 220 -4.95 -13.89 -3.48
N ALA A 221 -5.81 -14.77 -4.01
CA ALA A 221 -7.03 -14.37 -4.73
C ALA A 221 -8.00 -13.56 -3.85
N ILE A 222 -8.22 -13.97 -2.60
CA ILE A 222 -9.07 -13.25 -1.64
C ILE A 222 -8.48 -11.86 -1.35
N LEU A 223 -7.18 -11.78 -1.10
CA LEU A 223 -6.49 -10.52 -0.77
C LEU A 223 -6.48 -9.54 -1.96
N LEU A 224 -6.27 -10.04 -3.18
CA LEU A 224 -6.37 -9.25 -4.40
C LEU A 224 -7.79 -8.74 -4.63
N SER A 225 -8.79 -9.60 -4.41
CA SER A 225 -10.20 -9.20 -4.48
C SER A 225 -10.53 -8.11 -3.47
N ALA A 226 -10.07 -8.23 -2.21
CA ALA A 226 -10.26 -7.20 -1.19
C ALA A 226 -9.63 -5.86 -1.60
N GLU A 227 -8.41 -5.88 -2.13
CA GLU A 227 -7.73 -4.69 -2.62
C GLU A 227 -8.43 -4.06 -3.84
N ALA A 228 -8.89 -4.87 -4.79
CA ALA A 228 -9.64 -4.40 -5.96
C ALA A 228 -10.97 -3.75 -5.54
N HIS A 229 -11.67 -4.31 -4.54
CA HIS A 229 -12.86 -3.70 -3.98
C HIS A 229 -12.54 -2.35 -3.33
N LEU A 230 -11.48 -2.26 -2.53
CA LEU A 230 -11.05 -1.00 -1.93
C LEU A 230 -10.71 0.04 -3.01
N ALA A 231 -9.94 -0.34 -4.02
CA ALA A 231 -9.59 0.52 -5.15
C ALA A 231 -10.83 1.01 -5.90
N SER A 232 -11.80 0.12 -6.15
CA SER A 232 -13.07 0.43 -6.83
C SER A 232 -13.86 1.50 -6.08
N VAL A 233 -14.02 1.33 -4.77
CA VAL A 233 -14.76 2.31 -3.94
C VAL A 233 -14.01 3.64 -3.83
N LEU A 234 -12.68 3.62 -3.68
CA LEU A 234 -11.88 4.84 -3.65
C LEU A 234 -11.95 5.62 -4.97
N CYS A 235 -11.91 4.93 -6.12
CA CYS A 235 -12.02 5.56 -7.43
C CYS A 235 -13.44 6.03 -7.75
N ALA A 236 -14.47 5.38 -7.20
CA ALA A 236 -15.85 5.82 -7.32
C ALA A 236 -16.10 7.13 -6.53
N ALA A 237 -15.44 7.30 -5.39
CA ALA A 237 -15.66 8.44 -4.50
C ALA A 237 -14.35 9.06 -3.95
N PRO A 238 -13.43 9.53 -4.82
CA PRO A 238 -12.12 10.04 -4.40
C PRO A 238 -12.24 11.36 -3.61
N HIS A 239 -13.39 12.03 -3.69
CA HIS A 239 -13.69 13.23 -2.92
C HIS A 239 -13.73 12.99 -1.41
N TRP A 240 -13.83 11.74 -0.93
CA TRP A 240 -13.72 11.40 0.48
C TRP A 240 -12.28 11.39 1.00
N ILE A 241 -11.27 11.42 0.14
CA ILE A 241 -9.87 11.55 0.57
C ILE A 241 -9.66 12.96 1.13
N GLU A 242 -9.04 13.06 2.30
CA GLU A 242 -8.76 14.34 2.94
C GLU A 242 -7.84 15.20 2.07
N GLY A 243 -8.13 16.50 1.93
CA GLY A 243 -7.43 17.38 1.01
C GLY A 243 -7.78 17.22 -0.48
N ALA A 244 -8.62 16.24 -0.87
CA ALA A 244 -9.19 16.21 -2.22
C ALA A 244 -10.12 17.43 -2.38
N CYS A 245 -9.86 18.27 -3.39
CA CYS A 245 -10.80 19.34 -3.73
C CYS A 245 -12.13 18.70 -4.11
N ALA A 246 -13.20 19.11 -3.44
CA ALA A 246 -14.53 18.94 -4.00
C ALA A 246 -14.63 19.94 -5.16
N GLU A 247 -14.12 19.59 -6.34
CA GLU A 247 -14.53 20.27 -7.57
C GLU A 247 -15.97 19.87 -7.93
N ALA A 248 -16.89 19.92 -6.96
CA ALA A 248 -18.15 20.55 -7.26
C ALA A 248 -17.82 22.04 -7.31
N LYS A 249 -17.38 22.52 -8.50
CA LYS A 249 -17.41 23.96 -8.81
C LYS A 249 -18.71 24.53 -8.26
N ASN A 250 -18.67 25.72 -7.68
CA ASN A 250 -19.87 26.39 -7.17
C ASN A 250 -21.01 26.44 -8.22
N ASP A 251 -20.67 26.37 -9.51
CA ASP A 251 -21.59 26.20 -10.64
C ASP A 251 -22.49 24.93 -10.54
N PHE A 252 -22.00 23.84 -9.95
CA PHE A 252 -22.73 22.56 -9.80
C PHE A 252 -23.73 22.57 -8.64
N ARG A 253 -23.47 23.39 -7.61
CA ARG A 253 -24.37 23.59 -6.46
C ARG A 253 -25.53 24.54 -6.80
N GLU A 254 -25.30 25.55 -7.63
CA GLU A 254 -26.37 26.40 -8.14
C GLU A 254 -27.20 25.72 -9.24
N ALA A 255 -26.59 24.86 -10.06
CA ALA A 255 -27.29 24.15 -11.14
C ALA A 255 -28.20 23.00 -10.65
N LEU A 256 -27.99 22.47 -9.45
CA LEU A 256 -28.76 21.36 -8.88
C LEU A 256 -29.64 21.82 -7.72
N SER A 257 -30.61 22.69 -8.02
CA SER A 257 -31.76 22.91 -7.14
C SER A 257 -32.77 21.78 -7.37
N GLY A 258 -32.82 20.83 -6.42
CA GLY A 258 -33.73 19.69 -6.44
C GLY A 258 -33.10 18.43 -5.83
N GLY A 259 -33.92 17.44 -5.45
CA GLY A 259 -33.53 16.22 -4.70
C GLY A 259 -32.43 15.33 -5.31
N PHE A 260 -31.88 15.70 -6.48
CA PHE A 260 -30.71 15.05 -7.07
C PHE A 260 -29.40 15.38 -6.31
N TYR A 261 -29.29 16.57 -5.70
CA TYR A 261 -28.15 16.87 -4.81
C TYR A 261 -28.16 15.98 -3.57
N ASP A 262 -29.34 15.81 -2.96
CA ASP A 262 -29.52 14.92 -1.81
C ASP A 262 -29.19 13.47 -2.18
N GLU A 263 -29.56 13.04 -3.39
CA GLU A 263 -29.22 11.71 -3.91
C GLU A 263 -27.71 11.52 -4.12
N LEU A 264 -26.99 12.52 -4.66
CA LEU A 264 -25.52 12.47 -4.78
C LEU A 264 -24.84 12.43 -3.41
N VAL A 265 -25.33 13.19 -2.43
CA VAL A 265 -24.85 13.16 -1.04
C VAL A 265 -25.13 11.80 -0.41
N ARG A 266 -26.30 11.21 -0.68
CA ARG A 266 -26.70 9.88 -0.21
C ARG A 266 -25.78 8.81 -0.78
N ILE A 267 -25.60 8.76 -2.10
CA ILE A 267 -24.69 7.83 -2.80
C ILE A 267 -23.25 8.00 -2.29
N GLY A 268 -22.78 9.25 -2.14
CA GLY A 268 -21.47 9.52 -1.56
C GLY A 268 -21.33 8.96 -0.14
N SER A 269 -22.36 9.10 0.69
CA SER A 269 -22.38 8.57 2.06
C SER A 269 -22.40 7.03 2.09
N GLU A 270 -23.00 6.38 1.09
CA GLU A 270 -22.99 4.92 0.93
C GLU A 270 -21.59 4.41 0.60
N TYR A 271 -20.89 5.01 -0.36
CA TYR A 271 -19.50 4.63 -0.66
C TYR A 271 -18.57 4.80 0.54
N ARG A 272 -18.76 5.85 1.34
CA ARG A 272 -18.01 6.01 2.58
C ARG A 272 -18.30 4.91 3.59
N ARG A 273 -19.58 4.54 3.75
CA ARG A 273 -19.96 3.45 4.64
C ARG A 273 -19.31 2.15 4.19
N MET A 274 -19.30 1.88 2.89
CA MET A 274 -18.62 0.72 2.30
C MET A 274 -17.11 0.73 2.60
N LEU A 275 -16.42 1.86 2.45
CA LEU A 275 -14.98 1.96 2.80
C LEU A 275 -14.70 1.57 4.25
N LEU A 276 -15.60 1.94 5.17
CA LEU A 276 -15.40 1.78 6.61
C LEU A 276 -16.06 0.51 7.18
N SER A 277 -16.55 -0.39 6.32
CA SER A 277 -17.27 -1.59 6.75
C SER A 277 -16.72 -2.87 6.13
N GLU A 278 -17.07 -3.99 6.77
CA GLU A 278 -16.95 -5.32 6.16
C GLU A 278 -17.68 -5.38 4.81
N PRO A 279 -17.17 -6.15 3.83
CA PRO A 279 -15.94 -6.94 3.85
C PRO A 279 -14.68 -6.16 3.43
N ILE A 280 -14.78 -4.84 3.21
CA ILE A 280 -13.71 -4.01 2.66
C ILE A 280 -12.67 -3.67 3.72
N ALA A 281 -13.14 -3.25 4.90
CA ALA A 281 -12.25 -2.89 6.00
C ALA A 281 -12.82 -3.33 7.35
N PHE A 282 -11.93 -3.87 8.18
CA PHE A 282 -12.18 -4.32 9.54
C PHE A 282 -12.05 -3.11 10.49
N PRO A 283 -13.11 -2.73 11.22
CA PRO A 283 -13.02 -1.63 12.16
C PRO A 283 -12.10 -1.99 13.33
N LEU A 284 -11.16 -1.10 13.63
CA LEU A 284 -10.31 -1.15 14.80
C LEU A 284 -10.80 -0.16 15.86
N PRO A 285 -10.40 -0.32 17.13
CA PRO A 285 -10.65 0.67 18.17
C PRO A 285 -10.21 2.08 17.75
N GLY A 286 -10.92 3.10 18.23
CA GLY A 286 -10.60 4.50 17.99
C GLY A 286 -9.20 4.85 18.46
N LEU A 287 -8.56 5.84 17.82
CA LEU A 287 -7.22 6.26 18.20
C LEU A 287 -7.25 6.89 19.61
N PRO A 288 -6.28 6.56 20.50
CA PRO A 288 -6.30 7.05 21.87
C PRO A 288 -6.19 8.58 21.90
N GLY A 289 -7.04 9.21 22.72
CA GLY A 289 -7.16 10.66 22.83
C GLY A 289 -6.28 11.28 23.92
N ALA A 290 -5.87 10.50 24.93
CA ALA A 290 -5.06 10.98 26.06
C ALA A 290 -3.73 10.22 26.24
N SER A 291 -2.72 10.89 26.80
CA SER A 291 -1.46 10.24 27.19
C SER A 291 -1.68 9.30 28.37
N GLY A 292 -1.41 8.00 28.17
CA GLY A 292 -1.58 6.94 29.18
C GLY A 292 -2.52 5.81 28.76
N GLU A 293 -3.36 6.02 27.75
CA GLU A 293 -4.33 5.02 27.25
C GLU A 293 -3.71 3.99 26.29
N SER A 294 -2.41 4.11 25.98
CA SER A 294 -1.75 3.30 24.96
C SER A 294 -1.73 1.80 25.27
N GLY A 295 -1.75 1.42 26.55
CA GLY A 295 -1.82 0.01 26.95
C GLY A 295 -3.19 -0.61 26.63
N VAL A 296 -4.26 0.08 27.02
CA VAL A 296 -5.65 -0.35 26.77
C VAL A 296 -5.92 -0.43 25.27
N PHE A 297 -5.57 0.61 24.53
CA PHE A 297 -5.71 0.64 23.07
C PHE A 297 -5.02 -0.55 22.39
N LYS A 298 -3.79 -0.90 22.80
CA LYS A 298 -3.08 -2.06 22.25
C LYS A 298 -3.83 -3.36 22.52
N ALA A 299 -4.34 -3.56 23.73
CA ALA A 299 -5.09 -4.76 24.09
C ALA A 299 -6.38 -4.90 23.29
N GLU A 300 -7.12 -3.79 23.09
CA GLU A 300 -8.33 -3.77 22.27
C GLU A 300 -8.04 -4.06 20.79
N VAL A 301 -6.95 -3.50 20.26
CA VAL A 301 -6.52 -3.79 18.87
C VAL A 301 -6.16 -5.27 18.73
N LEU A 302 -5.40 -5.84 19.67
CA LEU A 302 -5.06 -7.28 19.65
C LEU A 302 -6.33 -8.14 19.66
N GLN A 303 -7.30 -7.85 20.54
CA GLN A 303 -8.59 -8.56 20.54
C GLN A 303 -9.34 -8.43 19.20
N ALA A 304 -9.36 -7.25 18.59
CA ALA A 304 -10.01 -7.05 17.31
C ALA A 304 -9.33 -7.85 16.19
N LEU A 305 -8.00 -7.90 16.17
CA LEU A 305 -7.21 -8.69 15.22
C LEU A 305 -7.38 -10.20 15.42
N GLU A 306 -7.42 -10.67 16.67
CA GLU A 306 -7.70 -12.08 16.98
C GLU A 306 -9.12 -12.47 16.56
N LEU A 307 -10.11 -11.62 16.80
CA LEU A 307 -11.49 -11.84 16.36
C LEU A 307 -11.59 -11.90 14.83
N LEU A 308 -10.85 -11.05 14.13
CA LEU A 308 -10.71 -11.08 12.68
C LEU A 308 -10.19 -12.43 12.20
N LEU A 309 -9.06 -12.90 12.74
CA LEU A 309 -8.49 -14.20 12.36
C LEU A 309 -9.43 -15.37 12.68
N ARG A 310 -10.13 -15.34 13.81
CA ARG A 310 -11.15 -16.35 14.14
C ARG A 310 -12.31 -16.38 13.14
N ARG A 311 -12.71 -15.22 12.61
CA ARG A 311 -13.74 -15.12 11.55
C ARG A 311 -13.22 -15.52 10.17
N ARG A 312 -11.91 -15.56 10.00
CA ARG A 312 -11.22 -15.90 8.75
C ARG A 312 -10.15 -16.96 9.01
N PRO A 313 -10.52 -18.18 9.46
CA PRO A 313 -9.56 -19.23 9.80
C PRO A 313 -8.67 -19.63 8.62
N PHE A 314 -9.12 -19.32 7.40
CA PHE A 314 -8.36 -19.53 6.19
C PHE A 314 -7.01 -18.79 6.16
N PHE A 315 -6.85 -17.69 6.91
CA PHE A 315 -5.58 -16.96 7.06
C PHE A 315 -4.68 -17.49 8.18
N ASP A 316 -5.01 -18.62 8.83
CA ASP A 316 -4.20 -19.23 9.89
C ASP A 316 -3.79 -20.69 9.57
N PRO A 317 -2.54 -20.96 9.15
CA PRO A 317 -1.45 -19.99 8.98
C PRO A 317 -1.60 -19.12 7.73
N LEU A 318 -0.95 -17.96 7.79
CA LEU A 318 -0.77 -17.04 6.67
C LEU A 318 0.44 -17.48 5.84
N LEU A 319 0.21 -17.78 4.56
CA LEU A 319 1.18 -18.38 3.64
C LEU A 319 1.67 -17.44 2.53
N VAL A 320 1.08 -16.23 2.45
CA VAL A 320 1.39 -15.21 1.43
C VAL A 320 1.83 -13.89 2.07
N PRO A 321 2.70 -13.10 1.41
CA PRO A 321 3.06 -11.77 1.88
C PRO A 321 1.82 -10.86 1.87
N LEU A 322 1.76 -9.94 2.83
CA LEU A 322 0.65 -9.02 3.00
C LEU A 322 1.02 -7.58 2.67
N LYS A 323 0.07 -6.90 2.03
CA LYS A 323 -0.07 -5.45 2.09
C LYS A 323 -1.16 -5.12 3.11
N VAL A 324 -0.95 -4.07 3.90
CA VAL A 324 -1.94 -3.61 4.88
C VAL A 324 -2.35 -2.18 4.58
N SER A 325 -3.65 -1.91 4.41
CA SER A 325 -4.15 -0.56 4.16
C SER A 325 -4.92 -0.05 5.38
N PHE A 326 -4.46 1.07 5.96
CA PHE A 326 -5.12 1.76 7.06
C PHE A 326 -5.98 2.90 6.52
N LEU A 327 -7.29 2.81 6.74
CA LEU A 327 -8.22 3.90 6.46
C LEU A 327 -8.40 4.71 7.75
N VAL A 328 -8.01 5.99 7.69
CA VAL A 328 -7.93 6.84 8.87
C VAL A 328 -8.87 8.02 8.71
N VAL A 329 -9.87 8.09 9.56
CA VAL A 329 -10.61 9.32 9.82
C VAL A 329 -9.96 9.96 11.04
N PRO A 330 -9.22 11.07 10.90
CA PRO A 330 -8.38 11.59 11.97
C PRO A 330 -9.23 12.10 13.15
N PRO A 331 -8.74 12.03 14.40
CA PRO A 331 -9.41 12.62 15.56
C PRO A 331 -9.56 14.14 15.39
N LYS A 332 -10.56 14.75 16.05
CA LYS A 332 -10.75 16.22 15.99
C LYS A 332 -9.55 17.03 16.48
N GLN A 333 -8.74 16.45 17.38
CA GLN A 333 -7.53 17.06 17.92
C GLN A 333 -6.35 17.04 16.93
N GLY A 334 -6.50 16.33 15.80
CA GLY A 334 -5.43 16.08 14.83
C GLY A 334 -4.49 14.98 15.32
N LYS A 335 -4.00 14.14 14.40
CA LYS A 335 -2.95 13.16 14.68
C LYS A 335 -2.13 12.94 13.42
N ASP A 336 -0.84 12.73 13.61
CA ASP A 336 0.08 12.48 12.50
C ASP A 336 -0.06 11.01 12.04
N LEU A 337 -0.23 10.81 10.73
CA LEU A 337 -0.49 9.50 10.12
C LEU A 337 0.65 8.50 10.33
N ASP A 338 1.88 8.99 10.43
CA ASP A 338 3.07 8.18 10.65
C ASP A 338 3.00 7.36 11.96
N ASN A 339 2.34 7.90 12.99
CA ASN A 339 2.17 7.24 14.28
C ASN A 339 1.17 6.09 14.25
N VAL A 340 0.28 6.06 13.26
CA VAL A 340 -0.69 4.95 13.07
C VAL A 340 0.08 3.67 12.74
N ALA A 341 0.91 3.71 11.70
CA ALA A 341 1.71 2.56 11.27
C ALA A 341 2.73 2.10 12.32
N LEU A 342 3.36 3.04 13.04
CA LEU A 342 4.28 2.72 14.16
C LEU A 342 3.61 1.92 15.29
N THR A 343 2.32 2.16 15.51
CA THR A 343 1.59 1.54 16.62
C THR A 343 0.98 0.21 16.21
N LEU A 344 0.39 0.13 15.01
CA LEU A 344 -0.42 -1.01 14.58
C LEU A 344 0.39 -2.13 13.92
N LEU A 345 1.41 -1.82 13.12
CA LEU A 345 2.18 -2.85 12.42
C LEU A 345 2.90 -3.83 13.36
N PRO A 346 3.48 -3.41 14.51
CA PRO A 346 4.00 -4.37 15.48
C PRO A 346 2.94 -5.35 16.00
N LEU A 347 1.72 -4.87 16.28
CA LEU A 347 0.62 -5.71 16.78
C LEU A 347 0.12 -6.69 15.70
N LEU A 348 0.07 -6.24 14.44
CA LEU A 348 -0.27 -7.09 13.32
C LEU A 348 0.74 -8.23 13.14
N HIS A 349 2.04 -7.94 13.24
CA HIS A 349 3.06 -9.00 13.18
C HIS A 349 2.95 -10.00 14.35
N GLU A 350 2.58 -9.53 15.54
CA GLU A 350 2.40 -10.36 16.72
C GLU A 350 1.24 -11.35 16.56
N VAL A 351 0.13 -10.90 15.96
CA VAL A 351 -1.10 -11.71 15.79
C VAL A 351 -1.04 -12.58 14.54
N LEU A 352 -0.53 -12.06 13.42
CA LEU A 352 -0.56 -12.76 12.13
C LEU A 352 0.49 -13.88 12.00
N GLN A 353 1.52 -13.88 12.86
CA GLN A 353 2.59 -14.90 12.95
C GLN A 353 2.84 -15.68 11.65
N PRO A 354 3.30 -14.99 10.59
CA PRO A 354 3.29 -15.56 9.26
C PRO A 354 4.29 -16.70 9.11
N ASN A 355 3.84 -17.81 8.52
CA ASN A 355 4.69 -18.97 8.28
C ASN A 355 5.08 -19.07 6.80
N LEU A 356 5.73 -18.02 6.27
CA LEU A 356 6.16 -17.97 4.87
C LEU A 356 7.30 -18.97 4.56
N GLU A 357 8.00 -19.44 5.60
CA GLU A 357 9.11 -20.39 5.47
C GLU A 357 8.64 -21.82 5.16
N SER A 358 7.50 -22.28 5.69
CA SER A 358 7.19 -23.72 5.74
C SER A 358 6.92 -24.37 4.38
N TRP A 359 6.34 -23.67 3.42
CA TRP A 359 5.93 -24.28 2.15
C TRP A 359 6.83 -23.91 0.97
N LEU A 360 7.35 -22.68 0.93
CA LEU A 360 8.33 -22.26 -0.08
C LEU A 360 9.68 -23.01 0.07
N MET A 361 10.02 -23.48 1.27
CA MET A 361 11.31 -24.14 1.56
C MET A 361 11.30 -25.67 1.42
N ARG A 362 10.16 -26.36 1.54
CA ARG A 362 10.11 -27.84 1.58
C ARG A 362 10.72 -28.48 0.33
N ARG A 363 10.56 -27.87 -0.85
CA ARG A 363 11.14 -28.38 -2.11
C ARG A 363 12.59 -27.92 -2.38
N ALA A 364 12.91 -26.66 -2.05
CA ALA A 364 14.25 -26.09 -2.31
C ALA A 364 15.38 -26.84 -1.59
N ARG A 365 15.09 -27.49 -0.46
CA ARG A 365 16.06 -28.29 0.31
C ARG A 365 16.46 -29.61 -0.34
N ARG A 366 15.68 -30.16 -1.28
CA ARG A 366 15.97 -31.47 -1.91
C ARG A 366 16.47 -31.37 -3.35
N SER A 367 16.16 -30.30 -4.08
CA SER A 367 16.53 -30.19 -5.50
C SER A 367 17.99 -29.84 -5.78
N HIS A 368 18.83 -29.64 -4.76
CA HIS A 368 20.23 -29.23 -4.93
C HIS A 368 21.20 -30.12 -4.15
N GLU A 369 21.76 -31.12 -4.82
CA GLU A 369 23.07 -31.68 -4.50
C GLU A 369 24.13 -30.59 -4.80
N GLY A 370 24.52 -29.83 -3.77
CA GLY A 370 25.50 -28.73 -3.91
C GLY A 370 25.59 -27.83 -2.68
N LEU A 371 26.32 -28.27 -1.65
CA LEU A 371 26.31 -27.76 -0.27
C LEU A 371 27.06 -26.42 -0.02
N SER A 372 26.90 -25.38 -0.84
CA SER A 372 27.47 -24.05 -0.50
C SER A 372 26.60 -22.85 -0.84
N GLU A 373 25.77 -22.92 -1.89
CA GLU A 373 24.85 -21.82 -2.23
C GLU A 373 23.53 -21.87 -1.43
N VAL A 374 23.15 -23.05 -0.95
CA VAL A 374 21.91 -23.29 -0.19
C VAL A 374 21.98 -22.70 1.23
N GLU A 375 23.14 -22.66 1.89
CA GLU A 375 23.27 -22.01 3.20
C GLU A 375 23.11 -20.48 3.11
N GLY A 376 23.55 -19.90 2.00
CA GLY A 376 23.40 -18.46 1.71
C GLY A 376 21.96 -18.07 1.36
N ALA A 377 21.26 -18.91 0.58
CA ALA A 377 19.84 -18.75 0.25
C ALA A 377 18.94 -19.01 1.48
N SER A 378 19.26 -20.04 2.28
CA SER A 378 18.55 -20.38 3.52
C SER A 378 18.67 -19.28 4.57
N ARG A 379 19.84 -18.65 4.75
CA ARG A 379 20.00 -17.50 5.68
C ARG A 379 19.35 -16.21 5.17
N GLY A 380 19.27 -16.01 3.85
CA GLY A 380 18.56 -14.87 3.24
C GLY A 380 17.04 -15.01 3.32
N GLN A 381 16.53 -16.22 3.10
CA GLN A 381 15.10 -16.57 3.13
C GLN A 381 14.58 -16.88 4.55
N GLN A 382 15.45 -17.26 5.49
CA GLN A 382 15.13 -17.25 6.93
C GLN A 382 14.81 -15.85 7.47
N SER A 383 15.17 -14.80 6.73
CA SER A 383 14.77 -13.44 7.08
C SER A 383 13.36 -13.08 6.59
N MET A 384 12.79 -13.85 5.64
CA MET A 384 11.44 -13.61 5.10
C MET A 384 10.34 -14.08 6.05
N SER A 385 10.60 -15.09 6.89
CA SER A 385 9.66 -15.53 7.94
C SER A 385 9.39 -14.47 9.01
N ASP A 386 10.34 -13.57 9.26
CA ASP A 386 10.21 -12.62 10.37
C ASP A 386 9.15 -11.52 10.13
N ARG A 387 8.69 -11.26 8.90
CA ARG A 387 7.71 -10.19 8.59
C ARG A 387 6.86 -10.49 7.34
N SER A 388 5.57 -10.78 7.53
CA SER A 388 4.59 -10.93 6.43
C SER A 388 4.24 -9.64 5.76
N VAL A 389 4.19 -8.53 6.52
CA VAL A 389 3.76 -7.25 5.98
C VAL A 389 4.94 -6.63 5.23
N VAL A 390 4.91 -6.79 3.91
CA VAL A 390 5.93 -6.28 2.99
C VAL A 390 5.63 -4.86 2.53
N ALA A 391 4.38 -4.43 2.63
CA ALA A 391 3.94 -3.09 2.30
C ALA A 391 2.78 -2.62 3.19
N TYR A 392 2.63 -1.31 3.34
CA TYR A 392 1.42 -0.75 3.94
C TYR A 392 1.01 0.57 3.28
N GLU A 393 -0.27 0.88 3.38
CA GLU A 393 -0.89 2.12 2.95
C GLU A 393 -1.52 2.82 4.15
N VAL A 394 -1.50 4.16 4.14
CA VAL A 394 -2.31 4.99 5.02
C VAL A 394 -3.08 5.98 4.15
N ILE A 395 -4.41 5.94 4.27
CA ILE A 395 -5.34 6.75 3.49
C ILE A 395 -6.13 7.60 4.48
N GLU A 396 -5.88 8.90 4.47
CA GLU A 396 -6.61 9.85 5.29
C GLU A 396 -7.93 10.22 4.61
N LEU A 397 -9.04 9.99 5.30
CA LEU A 397 -10.39 10.27 4.85
C LEU A 397 -10.96 11.49 5.56
N LYS A 398 -11.81 12.24 4.86
CA LYS A 398 -12.55 13.37 5.40
C LYS A 398 -13.47 12.92 6.54
N ARG A 399 -13.62 13.81 7.52
CA ARG A 399 -14.62 13.65 8.57
C ARG A 399 -16.03 13.88 8.02
N GLY A 400 -16.92 12.91 8.24
CA GLY A 400 -18.36 13.05 8.08
C GLY A 400 -19.04 13.59 9.36
N ALA A 401 -20.29 14.03 9.22
CA ALA A 401 -21.05 14.62 10.33
C ALA A 401 -21.30 13.66 11.51
N GLY A 402 -21.36 12.35 11.25
CA GLY A 402 -21.60 11.31 12.24
C GLY A 402 -20.36 10.70 12.89
N ASP A 403 -19.14 11.15 12.55
CA ASP A 403 -17.93 10.53 13.07
C ASP A 403 -17.66 10.91 14.52
N PRO A 404 -17.22 9.95 15.36
CA PRO A 404 -16.96 10.18 16.76
C PRO A 404 -15.71 11.06 16.95
N PRO A 405 -15.59 11.83 18.03
CA PRO A 405 -14.48 12.78 18.24
C PRO A 405 -13.08 12.19 18.06
N GLU A 406 -12.87 10.96 18.49
CA GLU A 406 -11.66 10.14 18.40
C GLU A 406 -11.32 9.67 16.97
N GLY A 407 -12.28 9.79 16.04
CA GLY A 407 -12.13 9.37 14.65
C GLY A 407 -12.38 7.87 14.44
N HIS A 408 -12.03 7.39 13.25
CA HIS A 408 -12.14 5.99 12.89
C HIS A 408 -10.81 5.48 12.37
N LEU A 409 -10.53 4.21 12.68
CA LEU A 409 -9.42 3.48 12.16
C LEU A 409 -9.97 2.16 11.63
N CYS A 410 -9.78 1.89 10.35
CA CYS A 410 -10.12 0.61 9.75
C CYS A 410 -8.88 0.00 9.09
N LEU A 411 -8.83 -1.33 9.11
CA LEU A 411 -7.78 -2.15 8.53
C LEU A 411 -8.33 -2.89 7.32
N ALA A 412 -7.70 -2.78 6.17
CA ALA A 412 -7.93 -3.67 5.03
C ALA A 412 -6.67 -4.50 4.77
N LEU A 413 -6.87 -5.76 4.41
CA LEU A 413 -5.81 -6.68 4.02
C LEU A 413 -5.77 -6.77 2.49
N GLY A 414 -4.57 -6.68 1.93
CA GLY A 414 -4.31 -6.80 0.49
C GLY A 414 -3.12 -7.70 0.23
N SER A 415 -2.89 -8.01 -1.05
CA SER A 415 -1.77 -8.87 -1.43
C SER A 415 -0.46 -8.09 -1.34
N GLY A 416 0.57 -8.72 -0.75
CA GLY A 416 1.94 -8.21 -0.78
C GLY A 416 2.69 -8.50 -2.09
N SER A 417 2.09 -9.28 -2.98
CA SER A 417 2.67 -9.63 -4.29
C SER A 417 2.48 -8.49 -5.30
N GLU A 418 1.39 -7.73 -5.20
CA GLU A 418 1.12 -6.58 -6.08
C GLU A 418 2.11 -5.44 -5.88
N PHE A 419 2.40 -4.74 -6.97
CA PHE A 419 3.36 -3.65 -6.99
C PHE A 419 2.67 -2.29 -6.93
N GLY A 420 3.16 -1.45 -6.03
CA GLY A 420 2.71 -0.07 -5.88
C GLY A 420 1.45 0.07 -5.04
N SER A 421 1.10 1.33 -4.82
CA SER A 421 -0.15 1.71 -4.19
C SER A 421 -1.32 1.63 -5.16
N ILE A 422 -2.53 1.66 -4.62
CA ILE A 422 -3.77 1.83 -5.40
C ILE A 422 -3.64 3.00 -6.39
N TRP A 423 -3.13 4.14 -5.92
CA TRP A 423 -3.02 5.35 -6.76
C TRP A 423 -1.90 5.32 -7.78
N VAL A 424 -0.85 4.52 -7.60
CA VAL A 424 0.15 4.26 -8.65
C VAL A 424 -0.47 3.37 -9.71
N ARG A 425 -1.12 2.27 -9.33
CA ARG A 425 -1.80 1.36 -10.27
C ARG A 425 -2.86 2.07 -11.12
N VAL A 426 -3.63 2.99 -10.52
CA VAL A 426 -4.56 3.87 -11.26
C VAL A 426 -3.83 4.71 -12.30
N ALA A 427 -2.73 5.35 -11.94
CA ALA A 427 -1.98 6.20 -12.84
C ALA A 427 -1.29 5.42 -13.96
N ASP A 428 -0.74 4.24 -13.66
CA ASP A 428 -0.13 3.34 -14.64
C ASP A 428 -1.19 2.86 -15.65
N TYR A 429 -2.39 2.50 -15.17
CA TYR A 429 -3.50 2.12 -16.06
C TYR A 429 -3.93 3.27 -16.96
N VAL A 430 -4.13 4.47 -16.40
CA VAL A 430 -4.45 5.68 -17.15
C VAL A 430 -3.35 6.01 -18.15
N GLU A 431 -2.08 5.85 -17.79
CA GLU A 431 -0.94 6.06 -18.68
C GLU A 431 -0.96 5.11 -19.87
N ARG A 432 -1.20 3.81 -19.64
CA ARG A 432 -1.34 2.83 -20.73
C ARG A 432 -2.44 3.24 -21.69
N PHE A 433 -3.63 3.54 -21.15
CA PHE A 433 -4.76 4.00 -21.97
C PHE A 433 -4.43 5.28 -22.76
N MET A 434 -3.81 6.28 -22.13
CA MET A 434 -3.48 7.56 -22.76
C MET A 434 -2.39 7.46 -23.83
N ARG A 435 -1.50 6.45 -23.74
CA ARG A 435 -0.47 6.19 -24.75
C ARG A 435 -1.03 5.55 -26.02
N ASP A 436 -2.17 4.88 -25.92
CA ASP A 436 -2.79 4.14 -27.01
C ASP A 436 -3.87 4.93 -27.77
N LEU A 437 -4.25 6.10 -27.26
CA LEU A 437 -5.06 7.11 -27.97
C LEU A 437 -4.23 7.87 -29.00
#